data_AF-A0A853IU71-F1
#
_entry.id   AF-A0A853IU71-F1
#
_cell.length_a   1.000
_cell.length_b   1.000
_cell.length_c   1.000
_cell.angle_alpha   90.00
_cell.angle_beta   90.00
_cell.angle_gamma   90.00
#
_symmetry.space_group_name_H-M   'P 1'
#
loop_
_entity.id
_entity.type
_entity.pdbx_description
1 polymer ?
#
loop_
_entity_poly.entity_id
_entity_poly.type
_entity_poly.pdbx_seq_one_letter_code
_entity_poly.pdbx_strand_id
1 'polypeptide(L)'
;MHRGRRADWAPGAADVRPAARTCLNGPQSEAAAPPDLLAWLRAQSVADAAQALGLSRRTVYRLQGGYWPADARKVATAWAAYRGRTGRVESSWFLRRVRAGGVVLHAGRSWSGVGLQQHVGELVAVARMPDGALLAQTLELPAQRLPLEALP
;
A
#
# COMPACT_ATOMS: atom_id res chain seq x y z
N MET A 1 2.61 -51.03 -43.13
CA MET A 1 3.74 -50.47 -43.89
C MET A 1 3.66 -48.95 -43.84
N HIS A 2 4.78 -48.30 -43.50
CA HIS A 2 5.17 -46.86 -43.66
C HIS A 2 4.26 -45.76 -43.09
N ARG A 3 4.69 -45.04 -42.02
CA ARG A 3 5.50 -43.77 -41.99
C ARG A 3 4.74 -42.58 -42.61
N GLY A 4 4.64 -41.39 -42.02
CA GLY A 4 5.35 -40.78 -40.89
C GLY A 4 4.84 -39.35 -40.60
N ARG A 5 5.41 -38.76 -39.54
CA ARG A 5 5.20 -37.38 -39.06
C ARG A 5 5.53 -36.31 -40.10
N ARG A 6 4.77 -35.20 -40.08
CA ARG A 6 5.32 -33.83 -40.06
C ARG A 6 4.31 -32.87 -39.43
N ALA A 7 4.82 -32.11 -38.46
CA ALA A 7 4.22 -30.90 -37.94
C ALA A 7 4.46 -29.77 -38.95
N ASP A 8 3.52 -28.85 -39.09
CA ASP A 8 3.83 -27.48 -39.50
C ASP A 8 2.73 -26.52 -38.98
N TRP A 9 3.18 -25.63 -38.11
CA TRP A 9 2.86 -24.21 -38.01
C TRP A 9 1.39 -23.74 -37.94
N ALA A 10 0.94 -23.39 -36.73
CA ALA A 10 -0.17 -22.45 -36.52
C ALA A 10 0.40 -21.06 -36.18
N PRO A 11 0.11 -20.00 -36.95
CA PRO A 11 0.33 -18.63 -36.52
C PRO A 11 -0.92 -18.13 -35.82
N GLY A 12 -0.78 -17.54 -34.63
CA GLY A 12 -1.91 -16.87 -33.98
C GLY A 12 -1.95 -16.94 -32.46
N ALA A 13 -0.79 -16.95 -31.79
CA ALA A 13 -0.76 -16.50 -30.41
C ALA A 13 -1.01 -14.99 -30.43
N ALA A 14 -2.28 -14.59 -30.32
CA ALA A 14 -2.67 -13.23 -30.06
C ALA A 14 -1.99 -12.83 -28.74
N ASP A 15 -0.93 -12.04 -28.90
CA ASP A 15 -0.30 -11.20 -27.90
C ASP A 15 -1.41 -10.44 -27.17
N VAL A 16 -1.85 -10.95 -26.01
CA VAL A 16 -2.75 -10.21 -25.12
C VAL A 16 -1.92 -9.12 -24.46
N ARG A 17 -1.56 -8.13 -25.27
CA ARG A 17 -1.21 -6.80 -24.81
C ARG A 17 -2.43 -6.30 -24.06
N PRO A 18 -2.34 -5.95 -22.76
CA PRO A 18 -3.42 -5.19 -22.15
C PRO A 18 -3.55 -3.90 -22.97
N ALA A 19 -4.66 -3.81 -23.70
CA ALA A 19 -5.03 -2.64 -24.46
C ALA A 19 -4.87 -1.43 -23.54
N ALA A 20 -4.15 -0.42 -24.03
CA ALA A 20 -4.07 0.87 -23.42
C ALA A 20 -5.50 1.32 -23.03
N ARG A 21 -5.77 1.36 -21.73
CA ARG A 21 -7.04 1.91 -21.22
C ARG A 21 -6.96 3.42 -21.39
N THR A 22 -7.38 3.85 -22.57
CA THR A 22 -7.69 5.24 -22.90
C THR A 22 -8.66 5.78 -21.85
N CYS A 23 -8.26 6.93 -21.33
CA CYS A 23 -8.94 7.86 -20.45
C CYS A 23 -10.46 7.76 -20.40
N LEU A 24 -11.02 7.63 -19.19
CA LEU A 24 -12.35 8.14 -18.86
C LEU A 24 -12.25 9.00 -17.60
N ASN A 25 -12.48 10.30 -17.81
CA ASN A 25 -12.58 11.36 -16.81
C ASN A 25 -14.02 11.39 -16.26
N GLY A 26 -14.17 11.48 -14.94
CA GLY A 26 -15.45 11.76 -14.27
C GLY A 26 -15.39 11.53 -12.75
N PRO A 27 -16.26 12.16 -11.95
CA PRO A 27 -16.22 12.20 -10.47
C PRO A 27 -16.43 10.84 -9.76
N GLN A 28 -16.42 9.73 -10.49
CA GLN A 28 -16.67 8.38 -9.97
C GLN A 28 -15.62 7.90 -8.95
N SER A 29 -14.48 8.58 -8.82
CA SER A 29 -13.43 8.22 -7.86
C SER A 29 -13.44 9.02 -6.55
N GLU A 30 -14.25 10.08 -6.43
CA GLU A 30 -14.42 10.79 -5.14
C GLU A 30 -15.10 9.89 -4.11
N ALA A 31 -16.01 9.01 -4.54
CA ALA A 31 -16.66 8.01 -3.69
C ALA A 31 -15.69 6.95 -3.12
N ALA A 32 -14.53 6.73 -3.75
CA ALA A 32 -13.49 5.80 -3.27
C ALA A 32 -12.36 6.52 -2.51
N ALA A 33 -12.40 7.85 -2.47
CA ALA A 33 -11.41 8.66 -1.79
C ALA A 33 -11.67 8.66 -0.27
N PRO A 34 -10.66 8.39 0.56
CA PRO A 34 -10.79 8.63 1.99
C PRO A 34 -11.15 10.13 2.21
N PRO A 35 -12.25 10.46 2.92
CA PRO A 35 -12.70 11.84 3.07
C PRO A 35 -11.67 12.73 3.78
N ASP A 36 -10.85 12.12 4.64
CA ASP A 36 -9.73 12.77 5.32
C ASP A 36 -8.59 13.17 4.35
N LEU A 37 -8.37 12.42 3.28
CA LEU A 37 -7.37 12.74 2.26
C LEU A 37 -7.73 14.02 1.51
N LEU A 38 -9.00 14.20 1.12
CA LEU A 38 -9.43 15.38 0.37
C LEU A 38 -9.37 16.64 1.24
N ALA A 39 -9.82 16.55 2.49
CA ALA A 39 -9.71 17.65 3.45
C ALA A 39 -8.25 18.06 3.66
N TRP A 40 -7.36 17.08 3.83
CA TRP A 40 -5.92 17.33 3.99
C TRP A 40 -5.29 17.93 2.72
N LEU A 41 -5.63 17.41 1.54
CA LEU A 41 -5.12 17.93 0.27
C LEU A 41 -5.52 19.39 0.04
N ARG A 42 -6.74 19.78 0.43
CA ARG A 42 -7.22 21.17 0.30
C ARG A 42 -6.56 22.13 1.29
N ALA A 43 -6.09 21.63 2.43
CA ALA A 43 -5.42 22.44 3.45
C ALA A 43 -3.91 22.68 3.17
N GLN A 44 -3.31 21.92 2.25
CA GLN A 44 -1.87 21.93 1.98
C GLN A 44 -1.52 22.62 0.66
N SER A 45 -0.31 23.19 0.58
CA SER A 45 0.24 23.63 -0.70
C SER A 45 0.48 22.42 -1.61
N VAL A 46 0.40 22.63 -2.94
CA VAL A 46 0.68 21.58 -3.94
C VAL A 46 2.09 21.00 -3.76
N ALA A 47 3.05 21.85 -3.39
CA ALA A 47 4.44 21.43 -3.19
C ALA A 47 4.59 20.51 -1.96
N ASP A 48 4.00 20.90 -0.84
CA ASP A 48 4.10 20.14 0.42
C ASP A 48 3.37 18.80 0.31
N ALA A 49 2.18 18.80 -0.30
CA ALA A 49 1.42 17.57 -0.52
C ALA A 49 2.14 16.61 -1.49
N ALA A 50 2.77 17.13 -2.54
CA ALA A 50 3.56 16.33 -3.48
C ALA A 50 4.75 15.66 -2.77
N GLN A 51 5.47 16.43 -1.96
CA GLN A 51 6.59 15.93 -1.17
C GLN A 51 6.14 14.88 -0.14
N ALA A 52 5.10 15.18 0.63
CA ALA A 52 4.59 14.31 1.69
C ALA A 52 4.07 12.96 1.19
N LEU A 53 3.41 12.94 0.01
CA LEU A 53 2.86 11.73 -0.60
C LEU A 53 3.84 11.04 -1.56
N GLY A 54 4.96 11.67 -1.92
CA GLY A 54 5.86 11.17 -2.97
C GLY A 54 5.20 11.11 -4.34
N LEU A 55 4.31 12.07 -4.63
CA LEU A 55 3.58 12.19 -5.89
C LEU A 55 4.07 13.39 -6.69
N SER A 56 3.81 13.41 -8.00
CA SER A 56 4.12 14.58 -8.81
C SER A 56 3.20 15.77 -8.44
N ARG A 57 3.71 17.00 -8.53
CA ARG A 57 2.90 18.22 -8.35
C ARG A 57 1.68 18.26 -9.27
N ARG A 58 1.83 17.78 -10.51
CA ARG A 58 0.73 17.66 -11.49
C ARG A 58 -0.36 16.70 -11.00
N THR A 59 0.02 15.58 -10.38
CA THR A 59 -0.92 14.62 -9.79
C THR A 59 -1.69 15.25 -8.64
N VAL A 60 -1.00 15.95 -7.73
CA VAL A 60 -1.63 16.63 -6.59
C VAL A 60 -2.57 17.74 -7.05
N TYR A 61 -2.15 18.58 -8.01
CA TYR A 61 -3.00 19.62 -8.58
C TYR A 61 -4.29 19.06 -9.18
N ARG A 62 -4.20 17.94 -9.91
CA ARG A 62 -5.36 17.21 -10.43
C ARG A 62 -6.26 16.69 -9.31
N LEU A 63 -5.68 16.07 -8.28
CA LEU A 63 -6.43 15.56 -7.12
C LEU A 63 -7.17 16.66 -6.37
N GLN A 64 -6.56 17.83 -6.15
CA GLN A 64 -7.20 18.99 -5.53
C GLN A 64 -8.39 19.50 -6.37
N GLY A 65 -8.28 19.43 -7.69
CA GLY A 65 -9.38 19.72 -8.63
C GLY A 65 -10.40 18.61 -8.81
N GLY A 66 -10.34 17.52 -8.03
CA GLY A 66 -11.27 16.39 -8.11
C GLY A 66 -10.97 15.37 -9.22
N TYR A 67 -9.85 15.53 -9.94
CA TYR A 67 -9.43 14.62 -10.99
C TYR A 67 -8.54 13.49 -10.43
N TRP A 68 -9.08 12.28 -10.45
CA TRP A 68 -8.39 11.08 -9.96
C TRP A 68 -7.61 10.35 -11.07
N PRO A 69 -6.41 9.82 -10.77
CA PRO A 69 -5.68 9.01 -11.72
C PRO A 69 -6.38 7.66 -11.97
N ALA A 70 -6.14 7.08 -13.15
CA ALA A 70 -6.67 5.76 -13.52
C ALA A 70 -6.29 4.66 -12.50
N ASP A 71 -5.12 4.80 -11.86
CA ASP A 71 -4.71 3.98 -10.74
C ASP A 71 -4.83 4.76 -9.41
N ALA A 72 -6.05 4.77 -8.86
CA ALA A 72 -6.33 5.35 -7.55
C ALA A 72 -5.66 4.59 -6.38
N ARG A 73 -5.24 3.32 -6.59
CA ARG A 73 -4.61 2.52 -5.54
C ARG A 73 -3.27 3.11 -5.15
N LYS A 74 -2.52 3.65 -6.11
CA LYS A 74 -1.25 4.34 -5.83
C LYS A 74 -1.44 5.54 -4.89
N VAL A 75 -2.52 6.31 -5.07
CA VAL A 75 -2.85 7.45 -4.19
C VAL A 75 -3.26 6.96 -2.80
N ALA A 76 -4.11 5.92 -2.73
CA ALA A 76 -4.52 5.32 -1.46
C ALA A 76 -3.33 4.72 -0.69
N THR A 77 -2.41 4.04 -1.36
CA THR A 77 -1.18 3.51 -0.77
C THR A 77 -0.26 4.63 -0.29
N ALA A 78 -0.07 5.68 -1.08
CA ALA A 78 0.72 6.85 -0.69
C ALA A 78 0.12 7.55 0.54
N TRP A 79 -1.21 7.70 0.57
CA TRP A 79 -1.93 8.26 1.71
C TRP A 79 -1.83 7.39 2.97
N ALA A 80 -2.03 6.08 2.84
CA ALA A 80 -1.88 5.12 3.94
C ALA A 80 -0.44 5.10 4.47
N ALA A 81 0.56 5.20 3.59
CA ALA A 81 1.96 5.32 3.98
C ALA A 81 2.22 6.64 4.73
N TYR A 82 1.74 7.77 4.21
CA TYR A 82 1.85 9.07 4.88
C TYR A 82 1.21 9.06 6.27
N ARG A 83 -0.06 8.65 6.40
CA ARG A 83 -0.72 8.52 7.72
C ARG A 83 -0.02 7.52 8.62
N GLY A 84 0.55 6.46 8.04
CA GLY A 84 1.39 5.51 8.75
C GLY A 84 2.67 6.14 9.32
N ARG A 85 3.23 7.16 8.67
CA ARG A 85 4.42 7.90 9.11
C ARG A 85 4.10 9.05 10.07
N THR A 86 3.01 9.78 9.82
CA THR A 86 2.70 11.06 10.49
C THR A 86 1.58 10.98 11.52
N GLY A 87 0.83 9.88 11.58
CA GLY A 87 -0.26 9.72 12.54
C GLY A 87 0.23 9.85 13.98
N ARG A 88 -0.42 10.72 14.75
CA ARG A 88 -0.08 11.03 16.14
C ARG A 88 -0.09 9.75 17.01
N VAL A 89 0.85 9.70 17.96
CA VAL A 89 1.26 8.55 18.81
C VAL A 89 0.24 8.19 19.90
N GLU A 90 -0.82 8.98 20.05
CA GLU A 90 -1.81 8.81 21.10
C GLU A 90 -2.78 7.66 20.73
N SER A 91 -2.40 6.43 21.10
CA SER A 91 -3.29 5.26 21.19
C SER A 91 -3.77 4.59 19.89
N SER A 92 -3.07 4.76 18.76
CA SER A 92 -3.46 4.11 17.50
C SER A 92 -2.79 2.75 17.31
N TRP A 93 -3.54 1.65 17.46
CA TRP A 93 -3.13 0.32 17.04
C TRP A 93 -3.58 0.05 15.60
N PHE A 94 -2.70 -0.52 14.78
CA PHE A 94 -2.94 -0.84 13.38
C PHE A 94 -2.87 -2.35 13.16
N LEU A 95 -3.93 -2.96 12.65
CA LEU A 95 -3.86 -4.37 12.27
C LEU A 95 -2.98 -4.57 11.04
N ARG A 96 -2.04 -5.51 11.15
CA ARG A 96 -1.11 -5.89 10.09
C ARG A 96 -0.95 -7.38 10.02
N ARG A 97 -0.81 -7.89 8.80
CA ARG A 97 -0.51 -9.30 8.58
C ARG A 97 0.98 -9.54 8.64
N VAL A 98 1.39 -10.55 9.40
CA VAL A 98 2.76 -11.06 9.38
C VAL A 98 2.97 -11.86 8.12
N ARG A 99 3.98 -11.47 7.34
CA ARG A 99 4.36 -12.09 6.07
C ARG A 99 5.46 -13.13 6.30
N ALA A 100 5.73 -13.91 5.26
CA ALA A 100 6.85 -14.85 5.24
C ALA A 100 8.15 -14.18 5.71
N GLY A 101 8.94 -14.91 6.50
CA GLY A 101 10.15 -14.38 7.15
C GLY A 101 9.90 -13.58 8.43
N GLY A 102 8.66 -13.54 8.95
CA GLY A 102 8.35 -12.81 10.18
C GLY A 102 8.40 -11.30 9.99
N VAL A 103 7.81 -10.81 8.88
CA VAL A 103 7.88 -9.40 8.49
C VAL A 103 6.50 -8.77 8.48
N VAL A 104 6.39 -7.56 9.04
CA VAL A 104 5.21 -6.72 8.93
C VAL A 104 5.53 -5.49 8.08
N LEU A 105 4.63 -5.17 7.13
CA LEU A 105 4.70 -3.90 6.41
C LEU A 105 3.91 -2.84 7.16
N HIS A 106 4.58 -1.74 7.52
CA HIS A 106 3.92 -0.59 8.12
C HIS A 106 4.51 0.71 7.57
N ALA A 107 3.62 1.63 7.19
CA ALA A 107 4.00 2.94 6.65
C ALA A 107 4.96 2.89 5.43
N GLY A 108 4.87 1.83 4.62
CA GLY A 108 5.74 1.60 3.47
C GLY A 108 7.14 1.07 3.80
N ARG A 109 7.40 0.69 5.06
CA ARG A 109 8.64 0.05 5.51
C ARG A 109 8.36 -1.37 5.99
N SER A 110 9.40 -2.21 5.90
CA SER A 110 9.39 -3.57 6.45
C SER A 110 9.92 -3.55 7.86
N TRP A 111 9.29 -4.31 8.74
CA TRP A 111 9.62 -4.41 10.16
C TRP A 111 9.66 -5.87 10.58
N SER A 112 10.61 -6.22 11.45
CA SER A 112 10.73 -7.56 12.03
C SER A 112 11.07 -7.46 13.51
N GLY A 113 10.83 -8.53 14.26
CA GLY A 113 11.20 -8.63 15.66
C GLY A 113 11.36 -10.07 16.08
N VAL A 114 12.07 -10.28 17.18
CA VAL A 114 12.25 -11.62 17.76
C VAL A 114 10.89 -12.22 18.07
N GLY A 115 10.63 -13.45 17.60
CA GLY A 115 9.38 -14.18 17.81
C GLY A 115 8.32 -13.94 16.75
N LEU A 116 8.43 -12.88 15.94
CA LEU A 116 7.42 -12.56 14.91
C LEU A 116 7.30 -13.64 13.83
N GLN A 117 8.37 -14.41 13.59
CA GLN A 117 8.36 -15.52 12.63
C GLN A 117 7.41 -16.66 13.02
N GLN A 118 7.03 -16.79 14.29
CA GLN A 118 6.09 -17.80 14.76
C GLN A 118 4.65 -17.48 14.36
N HIS A 119 4.36 -16.21 14.06
CA HIS A 119 3.03 -15.69 13.75
C HIS A 119 2.81 -15.49 12.25
N VAL A 120 3.61 -16.12 11.39
CA VAL A 120 3.51 -15.96 9.93
C VAL A 120 2.11 -16.33 9.45
N GLY A 121 1.46 -15.39 8.75
CA GLY A 121 0.10 -15.54 8.26
C GLY A 121 -0.97 -14.93 9.16
N GLU A 122 -0.65 -14.64 10.42
CA GLU A 122 -1.56 -14.09 11.43
C GLU A 122 -1.65 -12.56 11.34
N LEU A 123 -2.69 -12.00 11.97
CA LEU A 123 -2.84 -10.56 12.19
C LEU A 123 -2.29 -10.19 13.56
N VAL A 124 -1.49 -9.13 13.61
CA VAL A 124 -1.00 -8.50 14.84
C VAL A 124 -1.44 -7.04 14.88
N ALA A 125 -1.68 -6.53 16.07
CA ALA A 125 -1.86 -5.10 16.30
C ALA A 125 -0.48 -4.44 16.38
N VAL A 126 -0.27 -3.35 15.65
CA VAL A 126 1.01 -2.62 15.64
C VAL A 126 0.81 -1.19 16.11
N ALA A 127 1.58 -0.76 17.10
CA ALA A 127 1.61 0.63 17.59
C ALA A 127 2.96 1.29 17.27
N ARG A 128 2.93 2.61 17.06
CA ARG A 128 4.13 3.45 16.99
C ARG A 128 4.56 3.79 18.41
N MET A 129 5.83 3.60 18.71
CA MET A 129 6.45 4.01 19.96
C MET A 129 6.98 5.44 19.85
N PRO A 130 7.13 6.18 20.97
CA PRO A 130 7.61 7.57 20.95
C PRO A 130 9.01 7.77 20.34
N ASP A 131 9.85 6.74 20.40
CA ASP A 131 11.20 6.70 19.83
C ASP A 131 11.21 6.40 18.31
N GLY A 132 10.04 6.21 17.71
CA GLY A 132 9.90 5.88 16.29
C GLY A 132 10.00 4.38 15.97
N ALA A 133 10.25 3.53 16.96
CA ALA A 133 10.15 2.08 16.81
C ALA A 133 8.68 1.63 16.68
N LEU A 134 8.47 0.35 16.35
CA LEU A 134 7.15 -0.26 16.37
C LEU A 134 7.05 -1.32 17.46
N LEU A 135 5.85 -1.48 18.01
CA LEU A 135 5.50 -2.55 18.91
C LEU A 135 4.39 -3.38 18.28
N ALA A 136 4.62 -4.67 18.06
CA ALA A 136 3.57 -5.61 17.71
C ALA A 136 2.92 -6.18 18.98
N GLN A 137 1.64 -6.49 18.90
CA GLN A 137 0.90 -7.22 19.91
C GLN A 137 0.10 -8.33 19.22
N THR A 138 0.24 -9.56 19.70
CA THR A 138 -0.57 -10.70 19.22
C THR A 138 -2.02 -10.54 19.66
N LEU A 139 -2.94 -11.16 18.93
CA LEU A 139 -4.37 -11.05 19.20
C LEU A 139 -4.90 -12.20 20.06
N GLU A 140 -4.22 -13.35 20.07
CA GLU A 140 -4.54 -14.43 21.01
C GLU A 140 -4.21 -14.06 22.46
N LEU A 141 -4.95 -14.65 23.40
CA LEU A 141 -4.69 -14.50 24.82
C LEU A 141 -3.82 -15.67 25.33
N PRO A 142 -2.78 -15.40 26.14
CA PRO A 142 -2.34 -14.09 26.60
C PRO A 142 -1.63 -13.29 25.49
N ALA A 143 -1.98 -12.01 25.35
CA ALA A 143 -1.43 -11.15 24.30
C ALA A 143 0.06 -10.89 24.54
N GLN A 144 0.90 -11.26 23.57
CA GLN A 144 2.34 -11.06 23.62
C GLN A 144 2.72 -9.77 22.92
N ARG A 145 3.68 -9.03 23.46
CA ARG A 145 4.19 -7.78 22.89
C ARG A 145 5.60 -7.99 22.36
N LEU A 146 5.81 -7.66 21.10
CA LEU A 146 7.04 -7.92 20.37
C LEU A 146 7.58 -6.58 19.85
N PRO A 147 8.74 -6.09 20.37
CA PRO A 147 9.38 -4.91 19.79
C PRO A 147 9.82 -5.21 18.36
N LEU A 148 9.65 -4.23 17.48
CA LEU A 148 9.95 -4.35 16.06
C LEU A 148 10.99 -3.31 15.65
N GLU A 149 11.90 -3.75 14.81
CA GLU A 149 12.95 -2.95 14.20
C GLU A 149 12.70 -2.86 12.70
N ALA A 150 13.05 -1.71 12.12
CA ALA A 150 12.96 -1.51 10.68
C ALA A 150 14.04 -2.34 9.99
N LEU A 151 13.63 -3.11 8.98
CA LEU A 151 14.57 -3.79 8.10
C LEU A 151 15.20 -2.78 7.13
N PRO A 152 16.49 -2.97 6.77
CA PRO A 152 17.19 -2.12 5.82
C PRO A 152 16.57 -2.15 4.41
#